data_AF-A0A7K3RFN1-F1
#
_entry.id   AF-A0A7K3RFN1-F1
#
_cell.length_a   1.000
_cell.length_b   1.000
_cell.length_c   1.000
_cell.angle_alpha   90.00
_cell.angle_beta   90.00
_cell.angle_gamma   90.00
#
_symmetry.space_group_name_H-M   'P 1'
#
loop_
_entity.id
_entity.type
_entity.pdbx_description
1 polymer ?
#
loop_
_entity_poly.entity_id
_entity_poly.type
_entity_poly.pdbx_seq_one_letter_code
_entity_poly.pdbx_strand_id
1 'polypeptide(L)'
;RVLRGAPEYRGEWLRTAALRALGSFGPAAREAVPELRALIRRPGTASATEAAEALWAISGDADAVLPVLIEGLQSHHVHDRRAAATALGALGTRAAVVAPRLRGLLAHEELWLRVDAAIALWEVSGRSRETVEALLAGWERSRHVRVRVAECVARMGPVPEGSAAAHVLRSELASVRRHNAMDGGYGSHDIHEDEKLLALCRQALRGTGKGTTA
;
A
#
# COMPACT_ATOMS: atom_id res chain seq x y z
N ARG A 1 -13.75 -4.06 25.53
CA ARG A 1 -12.95 -4.85 26.52
C ARG A 1 -11.93 -5.82 25.89
N VAL A 2 -11.82 -5.93 24.56
CA VAL A 2 -10.90 -6.86 23.87
C VAL A 2 -9.41 -6.48 23.98
N LEU A 3 -9.10 -5.21 24.23
CA LEU A 3 -7.72 -4.69 24.17
C LEU A 3 -6.90 -4.80 25.48
N ARG A 4 -7.51 -5.18 26.62
CA ARG A 4 -6.87 -5.09 27.95
C ARG A 4 -6.37 -6.43 28.55
N GLY A 5 -6.64 -7.58 27.94
CA GLY A 5 -6.50 -8.88 28.64
C GLY A 5 -5.78 -10.00 27.90
N ALA A 6 -5.14 -9.73 26.77
CA ALA A 6 -4.45 -10.77 26.00
C ALA A 6 -2.95 -10.85 26.41
N PRO A 7 -2.38 -12.06 26.58
CA PRO A 7 -0.96 -12.23 26.92
C PRO A 7 -0.08 -11.65 25.82
N GLU A 8 1.05 -11.01 26.17
CA GLU A 8 1.83 -10.10 25.31
C GLU A 8 2.03 -10.59 23.87
N TYR A 9 2.41 -11.86 23.68
CA TYR A 9 2.63 -12.45 22.34
C TYR A 9 1.35 -12.67 21.51
N ARG A 10 0.22 -13.04 22.13
CA ARG A 10 -1.09 -13.13 21.42
C ARG A 10 -1.80 -11.78 21.37
N GLY A 11 -1.42 -10.86 22.26
CA GLY A 11 -2.04 -9.56 22.42
C GLY A 11 -1.73 -8.63 21.28
N GLU A 12 -0.52 -8.67 20.73
CA GLU A 12 -0.16 -7.84 19.57
C GLU A 12 -0.93 -8.23 18.31
N TRP A 13 -0.92 -9.52 17.93
CA TRP A 13 -1.67 -9.98 16.76
C TRP A 13 -3.17 -9.72 16.90
N LEU A 14 -3.75 -10.02 18.08
CA LEU A 14 -5.18 -9.77 18.34
C LEU A 14 -5.50 -8.27 18.28
N ARG A 15 -4.60 -7.42 18.76
CA ARG A 15 -4.75 -5.96 18.70
C ARG A 15 -4.68 -5.47 17.27
N THR A 16 -3.70 -5.90 16.48
CA THR A 16 -3.60 -5.54 15.05
C THR A 16 -4.84 -5.99 14.29
N ALA A 17 -5.32 -7.21 14.51
CA ALA A 17 -6.56 -7.71 13.89
C ALA A 17 -7.78 -6.87 14.27
N ALA A 18 -7.91 -6.52 15.56
CA ALA A 18 -9.01 -5.67 16.05
C ALA A 18 -8.96 -4.26 15.45
N LEU A 19 -7.77 -3.63 15.38
CA LEU A 19 -7.60 -2.30 14.80
C LEU A 19 -7.95 -2.29 13.30
N ARG A 20 -7.50 -3.30 12.54
CA ARG A 20 -7.85 -3.44 11.12
C ARG A 20 -9.35 -3.65 10.92
N ALA A 21 -9.99 -4.47 11.75
CA ALA A 21 -11.44 -4.67 11.70
C ALA A 21 -12.19 -3.36 11.96
N LEU A 22 -11.78 -2.59 12.98
CA LEU A 22 -12.34 -1.27 13.25
C LEU A 22 -12.18 -0.32 12.06
N GLY A 23 -10.99 -0.27 11.45
CA GLY A 23 -10.75 0.51 10.24
C GLY A 23 -11.64 0.08 9.07
N SER A 24 -11.86 -1.21 8.86
CA SER A 24 -12.73 -1.72 7.78
C SER A 24 -14.21 -1.36 7.95
N PHE A 25 -14.67 -1.11 9.18
CA PHE A 25 -16.02 -0.60 9.42
C PHE A 25 -16.15 0.89 9.08
N GLY A 26 -15.03 1.61 8.96
CA GLY A 26 -15.00 3.02 8.63
C GLY A 26 -15.85 3.85 9.61
N PRO A 27 -16.64 4.84 9.14
CA PRO A 27 -17.44 5.71 10.00
C PRO A 27 -18.42 4.98 10.95
N ALA A 28 -18.80 3.73 10.66
CA ALA A 28 -19.67 2.94 11.52
C ALA A 28 -19.03 2.61 12.88
N ALA A 29 -17.69 2.59 12.97
CA ALA A 29 -16.95 2.34 14.20
C ALA A 29 -16.60 3.61 14.99
N ARG A 30 -17.35 4.72 14.83
CA ARG A 30 -17.09 6.00 15.51
C ARG A 30 -16.94 5.90 17.03
N GLU A 31 -17.60 4.93 17.65
CA GLU A 31 -17.52 4.72 19.10
C GLU A 31 -16.11 4.36 19.58
N ALA A 32 -15.26 3.82 18.70
CA ALA A 32 -13.87 3.48 19.02
C ALA A 32 -12.89 4.67 18.93
N VAL A 33 -13.34 5.85 18.47
CA VAL A 33 -12.46 7.03 18.29
C VAL A 33 -11.73 7.43 19.58
N PRO A 34 -12.36 7.47 20.77
CA PRO A 34 -11.65 7.81 22.02
C PRO A 34 -10.53 6.82 22.36
N GLU A 35 -10.77 5.52 22.19
CA GLU A 35 -9.75 4.49 22.41
C GLU A 35 -8.61 4.59 21.40
N LEU A 36 -8.92 4.81 20.12
CA LEU A 36 -7.91 4.97 19.08
C LEU A 36 -7.03 6.20 19.34
N ARG A 37 -7.65 7.34 19.72
CA ARG A 37 -6.91 8.54 20.15
C ARG A 37 -6.00 8.26 21.35
N ALA A 38 -6.42 7.40 22.28
CA ALA A 38 -5.58 7.04 23.40
C ALA A 38 -4.37 6.18 22.99
N LEU A 39 -4.54 5.29 22.01
CA LEU A 39 -3.47 4.43 21.51
C LEU A 39 -2.40 5.21 20.73
N ILE A 40 -2.81 6.15 19.87
CA ILE A 40 -1.86 6.91 19.06
C ILE A 40 -1.01 7.91 19.86
N ARG A 41 -1.41 8.25 21.11
CA ARG A 41 -0.63 9.11 22.02
C ARG A 41 0.66 8.46 22.55
N ARG A 42 0.89 7.18 22.27
CA ARG A 42 2.15 6.49 22.56
C ARG A 42 2.87 6.19 21.23
N PRO A 43 3.41 7.21 20.56
CA PRO A 43 4.06 7.05 19.26
C PRO A 43 5.29 6.13 19.38
N GLY A 44 5.64 5.45 18.29
CA GLY A 44 6.79 4.53 18.21
C GLY A 44 6.50 3.07 18.55
N THR A 45 5.28 2.72 18.96
CA THR A 45 4.84 1.31 19.05
C THR A 45 4.23 0.86 17.72
N ALA A 46 4.36 -0.42 17.35
CA ALA A 46 3.70 -0.97 16.16
C ALA A 46 2.21 -0.57 16.15
N SER A 47 1.54 -0.84 17.28
CA SER A 47 0.12 -0.55 17.52
C SER A 47 -0.31 0.91 17.31
N ALA A 48 0.60 1.88 17.39
CA ALA A 48 0.28 3.28 17.15
C ALA A 48 0.01 3.55 15.66
N THR A 49 0.73 2.87 14.76
CA THR A 49 0.56 3.04 13.31
C THR A 49 -0.77 2.44 12.86
N GLU A 50 -1.13 1.23 13.30
CA GLU A 50 -2.44 0.66 12.92
C GLU A 50 -3.60 1.37 13.60
N ALA A 51 -3.42 1.91 14.81
CA ALA A 51 -4.44 2.72 15.45
C ALA A 51 -4.65 4.05 14.70
N ALA A 52 -3.58 4.64 14.17
CA ALA A 52 -3.65 5.82 13.32
C ALA A 52 -4.35 5.54 11.99
N GLU A 53 -4.06 4.40 11.36
CA GLU A 53 -4.76 3.94 10.14
C GLU A 53 -6.25 3.73 10.39
N ALA A 54 -6.62 3.04 11.47
CA ALA A 54 -8.01 2.83 11.85
C ALA A 54 -8.73 4.15 12.14
N LEU A 55 -8.08 5.06 12.87
CA LEU A 55 -8.64 6.38 13.18
C LEU A 55 -8.88 7.19 11.90
N TRP A 56 -7.94 7.17 10.94
CA TRP A 56 -8.10 7.80 9.64
C TRP A 56 -9.33 7.26 8.90
N ALA A 57 -9.47 5.93 8.81
CA ALA A 57 -10.60 5.30 8.14
C ALA A 57 -11.95 5.61 8.80
N ILE A 58 -11.98 5.81 10.12
CA ILE A 58 -13.21 6.08 10.88
C ILE A 58 -13.60 7.56 10.87
N SER A 59 -12.64 8.46 11.09
CA SER A 59 -12.93 9.88 11.34
C SER A 59 -12.41 10.83 10.28
N GLY A 60 -11.51 10.40 9.40
CA GLY A 60 -10.88 11.29 8.41
C GLY A 60 -10.05 12.41 9.04
N ASP A 61 -9.59 12.26 10.29
CA ASP A 61 -8.82 13.28 11.00
C ASP A 61 -7.33 13.13 10.66
N ALA A 62 -6.91 13.78 9.57
CA ALA A 62 -5.53 13.74 9.10
C ALA A 62 -4.55 14.37 10.11
N ASP A 63 -4.96 15.45 10.78
CA ASP A 63 -4.10 16.20 11.70
C ASP A 63 -3.73 15.36 12.93
N ALA A 64 -4.67 14.56 13.42
CA ALA A 64 -4.42 13.65 14.54
C ALA A 64 -3.45 12.51 14.18
N VAL A 65 -3.50 11.99 12.95
CA VAL A 65 -2.77 10.77 12.57
C VAL A 65 -1.43 11.06 11.91
N LEU A 66 -1.30 12.19 11.21
CA LEU A 66 -0.11 12.51 10.40
C LEU A 66 1.20 12.51 11.21
N PRO A 67 1.30 13.10 12.42
CA PRO A 67 2.53 13.05 13.21
C PRO A 67 2.94 11.62 13.58
N VAL A 68 1.96 10.76 13.89
CA VAL A 68 2.19 9.38 14.30
C VAL A 68 2.68 8.53 13.13
N LEU A 69 2.12 8.74 11.94
CA LEU A 69 2.56 8.06 10.74
C LEU A 69 3.96 8.52 10.28
N ILE A 70 4.30 9.81 10.46
CA ILE A 70 5.66 10.31 10.20
C ILE A 70 6.68 9.62 11.10
N GLU A 71 6.35 9.46 12.39
CA GLU A 71 7.19 8.72 13.34
C GLU A 71 7.28 7.23 12.96
N GLY A 72 6.18 6.63 12.48
CA GLY A 72 6.17 5.24 12.01
C GLY A 72 7.18 4.96 10.87
N LEU A 73 7.47 5.96 10.02
CA LEU A 73 8.54 5.85 9.01
C LEU A 73 9.96 5.76 9.62
N GLN A 74 10.13 6.01 10.93
CA GLN A 74 11.39 5.86 11.67
C GLN A 74 11.54 4.52 12.39
N SER A 75 10.49 3.70 12.48
CA SER A 75 10.51 2.45 13.25
C SER A 75 11.73 1.57 12.90
N HIS A 76 12.28 0.84 13.87
CA HIS A 76 13.34 -0.14 13.59
C HIS A 76 12.81 -1.36 12.81
N HIS A 77 11.50 -1.60 12.84
CA HIS A 77 10.89 -2.72 12.13
C HIS A 77 10.39 -2.28 10.76
N VAL A 78 10.84 -3.00 9.72
CA VAL A 78 10.49 -2.68 8.34
C VAL A 78 8.99 -2.81 8.07
N HIS A 79 8.30 -3.71 8.78
CA HIS A 79 6.86 -3.88 8.69
C HIS A 79 6.10 -2.61 9.12
N ASP A 80 6.51 -1.98 10.21
CA ASP A 80 5.90 -0.73 10.69
C ASP A 80 6.15 0.41 9.71
N ARG A 81 7.36 0.51 9.13
CA ARG A 81 7.67 1.51 8.10
C ARG A 81 6.76 1.37 6.89
N ARG A 82 6.50 0.13 6.46
CA ARG A 82 5.61 -0.18 5.33
C ARG A 82 4.17 0.19 5.63
N ALA A 83 3.69 -0.14 6.84
CA ALA A 83 2.35 0.24 7.30
C ALA A 83 2.20 1.77 7.32
N ALA A 84 3.19 2.48 7.87
CA ALA A 84 3.21 3.93 7.90
C ALA A 84 3.24 4.55 6.50
N ALA A 85 4.07 4.04 5.58
CA ALA A 85 4.10 4.50 4.19
C ALA A 85 2.75 4.32 3.50
N THR A 86 2.12 3.15 3.65
CA THR A 86 0.81 2.86 3.07
C THR A 86 -0.27 3.80 3.63
N ALA A 87 -0.31 4.00 4.95
CA ALA A 87 -1.26 4.89 5.58
C ALA A 87 -1.07 6.36 5.16
N LEU A 88 0.17 6.84 5.08
CA LEU A 88 0.48 8.19 4.56
C LEU A 88 0.02 8.37 3.11
N GLY A 89 0.17 7.33 2.30
CA GLY A 89 -0.37 7.28 0.95
C GLY A 89 -1.89 7.42 0.91
N ALA A 90 -2.60 6.71 1.79
CA ALA A 90 -4.06 6.80 1.92
C ALA A 90 -4.57 8.19 2.38
N LEU A 91 -3.74 9.00 3.05
CA LEU A 91 -4.03 10.40 3.35
C LEU A 91 -3.98 11.30 2.09
N GLY A 92 -3.30 10.84 1.04
CA GLY A 92 -3.09 11.56 -0.21
C GLY A 92 -2.35 12.88 -0.01
N THR A 93 -2.79 13.93 -0.70
CA THR A 93 -2.14 15.25 -0.68
C THR A 93 -2.11 15.92 0.71
N ARG A 94 -2.92 15.47 1.68
CA ARG A 94 -2.83 15.93 3.07
C ARG A 94 -1.49 15.57 3.72
N ALA A 95 -0.84 14.51 3.25
CA ALA A 95 0.47 14.09 3.69
C ALA A 95 1.61 14.59 2.78
N ALA A 96 1.37 15.58 1.89
CA ALA A 96 2.38 16.05 0.93
C ALA A 96 3.72 16.48 1.57
N VAL A 97 3.69 16.95 2.82
CA VAL A 97 4.89 17.32 3.60
C VAL A 97 5.89 16.15 3.75
N VAL A 98 5.42 14.90 3.68
CA VAL A 98 6.25 13.70 3.87
C VAL A 98 6.96 13.24 2.59
N ALA A 99 6.69 13.88 1.45
CA ALA A 99 7.25 13.47 0.16
C ALA A 99 8.79 13.36 0.13
N PRO A 100 9.58 14.29 0.73
CA PRO A 100 11.04 14.12 0.79
C PRO A 100 11.47 12.87 1.57
N ARG A 101 10.74 12.55 2.63
CA ARG A 101 11.03 11.40 3.49
C ARG A 101 10.73 10.08 2.77
N LEU A 102 9.59 9.99 2.06
CA LEU A 102 9.25 8.85 1.22
C LEU A 102 10.24 8.67 0.07
N ARG A 103 10.72 9.77 -0.54
CA ARG A 103 11.76 9.72 -1.56
C ARG A 103 13.05 9.06 -1.04
N GLY A 104 13.45 9.36 0.19
CA GLY A 104 14.62 8.72 0.81
C GLY A 104 14.48 7.20 0.96
N LEU A 105 13.26 6.68 1.09
CA LEU A 105 12.99 5.24 1.23
C LEU A 105 13.02 4.49 -0.11
N LEU A 106 13.06 5.18 -1.26
CA LEU A 106 13.17 4.52 -2.58
C LEU A 106 14.50 3.79 -2.76
N ALA A 107 15.52 4.15 -1.99
CA ALA A 107 16.85 3.52 -1.97
C ALA A 107 17.04 2.50 -0.84
N HIS A 108 15.98 2.17 -0.09
CA HIS A 108 16.07 1.22 1.02
C HIS A 108 16.42 -0.21 0.55
N GLU A 109 17.13 -0.99 1.36
CA GLU A 109 17.52 -2.36 0.99
C GLU A 109 16.31 -3.28 0.77
N GLU A 110 15.31 -3.15 1.64
CA GLU A 110 14.06 -3.92 1.59
C GLU A 110 13.18 -3.53 0.40
N LEU A 111 12.96 -4.49 -0.51
CA LEU A 111 12.25 -4.30 -1.76
C LEU A 111 10.80 -3.83 -1.56
N TRP A 112 10.09 -4.45 -0.63
CA TRP A 112 8.69 -4.13 -0.40
C TRP A 112 8.51 -2.71 0.15
N LEU A 113 9.43 -2.26 1.01
CA LEU A 113 9.39 -0.89 1.52
C LEU A 113 9.65 0.13 0.40
N ARG A 114 10.56 -0.17 -0.53
CA ARG A 114 10.77 0.69 -1.70
C ARG A 114 9.50 0.84 -2.54
N VAL A 115 8.80 -0.27 -2.81
CA VAL A 115 7.54 -0.26 -3.57
C VAL A 115 6.47 0.52 -2.83
N ASP A 116 6.26 0.25 -1.53
CA ASP A 116 5.26 0.95 -0.73
C ASP A 116 5.56 2.46 -0.63
N ALA A 117 6.84 2.83 -0.48
CA ALA A 117 7.25 4.23 -0.49
C ALA A 117 7.05 4.91 -1.85
N ALA A 118 7.27 4.20 -2.97
CA ALA A 118 7.04 4.73 -4.32
C ALA A 118 5.56 5.01 -4.59
N ILE A 119 4.69 4.09 -4.16
CA ILE A 119 3.23 4.23 -4.25
C ILE A 119 2.79 5.42 -3.41
N ALA A 120 3.18 5.45 -2.13
CA ALA A 120 2.85 6.54 -1.21
C ALA A 120 3.37 7.89 -1.72
N LEU A 121 4.59 7.93 -2.28
CA LEU A 121 5.16 9.16 -2.84
C LEU A 121 4.29 9.71 -3.98
N TRP A 122 3.79 8.83 -4.86
CA TRP A 122 2.87 9.24 -5.91
C TRP A 122 1.52 9.70 -5.34
N GLU A 123 0.97 8.99 -4.36
CA GLU A 123 -0.31 9.35 -3.73
C GLU A 123 -0.28 10.71 -3.04
N VAL A 124 0.84 11.06 -2.38
CA VAL A 124 0.97 12.33 -1.66
C VAL A 124 1.42 13.51 -2.52
N SER A 125 2.09 13.26 -3.66
CA SER A 125 2.73 14.32 -4.45
C SER A 125 2.32 14.39 -5.92
N GLY A 126 1.66 13.37 -6.45
CA GLY A 126 1.32 13.24 -7.87
C GLY A 126 2.52 13.07 -8.81
N ARG A 127 3.77 13.02 -8.29
CA ARG A 127 4.98 12.89 -9.11
C ARG A 127 5.10 11.48 -9.67
N SER A 128 4.95 11.33 -10.98
CA SER A 128 4.88 10.03 -11.64
C SER A 128 6.23 9.42 -12.02
N ARG A 129 7.22 10.22 -12.42
CA ARG A 129 8.48 9.71 -12.98
C ARG A 129 9.29 8.84 -12.00
N GLU A 130 9.69 9.40 -10.86
CA GLU A 130 10.47 8.70 -9.83
C GLU A 130 9.74 7.46 -9.32
N THR A 131 8.41 7.54 -9.18
CA THR A 131 7.56 6.41 -8.80
C THR A 131 7.63 5.30 -9.83
N VAL A 132 7.40 5.58 -11.11
CA VAL A 132 7.41 4.54 -12.16
C VAL A 132 8.77 3.85 -12.23
N GLU A 133 9.87 4.59 -12.17
CA GLU A 133 11.23 4.00 -12.16
C GLU A 133 11.42 3.03 -10.97
N ALA A 134 11.03 3.44 -9.75
CA ALA A 134 11.13 2.58 -8.56
C ALA A 134 10.21 1.36 -8.63
N LEU A 135 9.00 1.51 -9.18
CA LEU A 135 8.01 0.45 -9.35
C LEU A 135 8.47 -0.60 -10.38
N LEU A 136 9.01 -0.18 -11.52
CA LEU A 136 9.54 -1.09 -12.55
C LEU A 136 10.76 -1.86 -12.04
N ALA A 137 11.66 -1.21 -11.30
CA ALA A 137 12.75 -1.91 -10.63
C ALA A 137 12.24 -2.93 -9.59
N GLY A 138 11.09 -2.65 -8.96
CA GLY A 138 10.39 -3.60 -8.10
C GLY A 138 9.86 -4.82 -8.86
N TRP A 139 9.19 -4.57 -9.98
CA TRP A 139 8.58 -5.57 -10.87
C TRP A 139 9.57 -6.63 -11.35
N GLU A 140 10.78 -6.19 -11.73
CA GLU A 140 11.84 -7.05 -12.24
C GLU A 140 12.42 -7.96 -11.15
N ARG A 141 12.55 -7.44 -9.92
CA ARG A 141 13.20 -8.17 -8.81
C ARG A 141 12.31 -9.23 -8.17
N SER A 142 10.99 -9.04 -8.15
CA SER A 142 10.09 -9.98 -7.49
C SER A 142 8.71 -10.01 -8.14
N ARG A 143 8.25 -11.22 -8.49
CA ARG A 143 6.88 -11.44 -8.95
C ARG A 143 5.83 -11.06 -7.90
N HIS A 144 6.16 -11.18 -6.61
CA HIS A 144 5.20 -10.97 -5.52
C HIS A 144 4.75 -9.50 -5.38
N VAL A 145 5.53 -8.55 -5.88
CA VAL A 145 5.13 -7.12 -5.86
C VAL A 145 4.36 -6.70 -7.11
N ARG A 146 4.27 -7.55 -8.16
CA ARG A 146 3.72 -7.16 -9.46
C ARG A 146 2.26 -6.73 -9.40
N VAL A 147 1.40 -7.47 -8.68
CA VAL A 147 -0.01 -7.07 -8.48
C VAL A 147 -0.09 -5.67 -7.90
N ARG A 148 0.66 -5.41 -6.82
CA ARG A 148 0.65 -4.12 -6.13
C ARG A 148 1.21 -2.99 -6.99
N VAL A 149 2.24 -3.27 -7.78
CA VAL A 149 2.75 -2.31 -8.78
C VAL A 149 1.70 -2.05 -9.86
N ALA A 150 1.08 -3.10 -10.41
CA ALA A 150 0.06 -2.98 -11.45
C ALA A 150 -1.16 -2.19 -10.97
N GLU A 151 -1.58 -2.38 -9.72
CA GLU A 151 -2.63 -1.58 -9.07
C GLU A 151 -2.27 -0.09 -9.08
N CYS A 152 -1.06 0.25 -8.63
CA CYS A 152 -0.61 1.64 -8.63
C CYS A 152 -0.57 2.21 -10.04
N VAL A 153 0.07 1.51 -10.99
CA VAL A 153 0.20 1.98 -12.37
C VAL A 153 -1.17 2.13 -13.04
N ALA A 154 -2.10 1.20 -12.80
CA ALA A 154 -3.47 1.30 -13.32
C ALA A 154 -4.25 2.48 -12.74
N ARG A 155 -4.01 2.83 -11.47
CA ARG A 155 -4.57 4.02 -10.82
C ARG A 155 -3.93 5.33 -11.29
N MET A 156 -2.65 5.31 -11.68
CA MET A 156 -1.96 6.46 -12.28
C MET A 156 -2.57 6.88 -13.61
N GLY A 157 -3.29 5.97 -14.27
CA GLY A 157 -3.95 6.20 -15.55
C GLY A 157 -3.23 5.51 -16.71
N PRO A 158 -3.63 5.81 -17.96
CA PRO A 158 -3.04 5.17 -19.14
C PRO A 158 -1.54 5.44 -19.21
N VAL A 159 -0.75 4.37 -19.32
CA VAL A 159 0.70 4.50 -19.56
C VAL A 159 0.94 4.92 -21.02
N PRO A 160 1.85 5.88 -21.28
CA PRO A 160 2.16 6.30 -22.63
C PRO A 160 2.66 5.14 -23.49
N GLU A 161 2.19 5.08 -24.74
CA GLU A 161 2.71 4.14 -25.71
C GLU A 161 4.22 4.32 -25.90
N GLY A 162 4.96 3.21 -25.95
CA GLY A 162 6.42 3.23 -26.08
C GLY A 162 7.19 3.45 -24.77
N SER A 163 6.51 3.74 -23.65
CA SER A 163 7.19 3.82 -22.34
C SER A 163 7.73 2.45 -21.89
N ALA A 164 8.76 2.47 -21.03
CA ALA A 164 9.28 1.26 -20.40
C ALA A 164 8.17 0.50 -19.63
N ALA A 165 7.28 1.22 -18.97
CA ALA A 165 6.12 0.63 -18.29
C ALA A 165 5.19 -0.09 -19.28
N ALA A 166 4.87 0.53 -20.42
CA ALA A 166 4.05 -0.12 -21.45
C ALA A 166 4.70 -1.38 -22.01
N HIS A 167 6.03 -1.40 -22.17
CA HIS A 167 6.76 -2.59 -22.61
C HIS A 167 6.67 -3.72 -21.56
N VAL A 168 6.93 -3.41 -20.29
CA VAL A 168 6.85 -4.39 -19.18
C VAL A 168 5.44 -4.98 -19.08
N LEU A 169 4.40 -4.16 -19.09
CA LEU A 169 3.01 -4.64 -18.98
C LEU A 169 2.59 -5.49 -20.18
N ARG A 170 3.03 -5.17 -21.40
CA ARG A 170 2.75 -6.00 -22.58
C ARG A 170 3.52 -7.32 -22.55
N SER A 171 4.76 -7.31 -22.07
CA SER A 171 5.54 -8.53 -21.86
C SER A 171 4.84 -9.45 -20.86
N GLU A 172 4.31 -8.89 -19.77
CA GLU A 172 3.52 -9.65 -18.79
C GLU A 172 2.29 -10.30 -19.44
N LEU A 173 1.53 -9.54 -20.23
CA LEU A 173 0.32 -10.04 -20.91
C LEU A 173 0.61 -11.10 -21.98
N ALA A 174 1.81 -11.10 -22.56
CA ALA A 174 2.24 -12.07 -23.55
C ALA A 174 2.80 -13.36 -22.92
N SER A 175 3.05 -13.37 -21.62
CA SER A 175 3.58 -14.53 -20.93
C SER A 175 2.54 -15.65 -20.84
N VAL A 176 2.92 -16.85 -21.26
CA VAL A 176 2.06 -18.04 -21.32
C VAL A 176 1.88 -18.68 -19.93
N ARG A 177 2.78 -18.40 -18.97
CA ARG A 177 2.75 -19.00 -17.63
C ARG A 177 1.98 -18.11 -16.64
N ARG A 178 1.17 -18.76 -15.79
CA ARG A 178 0.49 -18.11 -14.65
C ARG A 178 1.50 -17.85 -13.54
N HIS A 179 1.62 -16.60 -13.12
CA HIS A 179 2.84 -16.06 -12.51
C HIS A 179 3.17 -16.58 -11.11
N ASN A 180 2.21 -17.18 -10.42
CA ASN A 180 2.39 -17.74 -9.07
C ASN A 180 2.48 -19.27 -9.05
N ALA A 181 2.25 -19.95 -10.18
CA ALA A 181 2.61 -21.35 -10.30
C ALA A 181 4.14 -21.45 -10.39
N MET A 182 4.77 -22.19 -9.47
CA MET A 182 6.19 -22.51 -9.59
C MET A 182 6.43 -23.28 -10.90
N ASP A 183 7.62 -23.15 -11.48
CA ASP A 183 8.04 -24.01 -12.58
C ASP A 183 8.00 -25.48 -12.12
N GLY A 184 7.11 -26.27 -12.72
CA GLY A 184 6.85 -27.65 -12.30
C GLY A 184 5.92 -27.82 -11.08
N GLY A 185 5.33 -26.73 -10.57
CA GLY A 185 4.38 -26.75 -9.47
C GLY A 185 2.91 -26.71 -9.91
N TYR A 186 2.03 -27.25 -9.08
CA TYR A 186 0.57 -27.13 -9.20
C TYR A 186 0.03 -26.35 -8.01
N GLY A 187 -0.68 -25.26 -8.27
CA GLY A 187 -1.34 -24.47 -7.23
C GLY A 187 -2.55 -23.74 -7.78
N SER A 188 -3.75 -24.12 -7.31
CA SER A 188 -5.02 -23.47 -7.67
C SER A 188 -5.25 -22.15 -6.92
N HIS A 189 -4.45 -21.85 -5.90
CA HIS A 189 -4.70 -20.76 -4.95
C HIS A 189 -4.44 -19.35 -5.50
N ASP A 190 -3.73 -19.24 -6.63
CA ASP A 190 -3.25 -17.94 -7.11
C ASP A 190 -3.83 -17.53 -8.48
N ILE A 191 -4.82 -18.26 -9.00
CA ILE A 191 -5.50 -17.91 -10.26
C ILE A 191 -6.14 -16.53 -10.15
N HIS A 192 -6.73 -16.20 -8.99
CA HIS A 192 -7.36 -14.90 -8.77
C HIS A 192 -6.35 -13.74 -8.89
N GLU A 193 -5.19 -13.86 -8.24
CA GLU A 193 -4.15 -12.83 -8.28
C GLU A 193 -3.51 -12.69 -9.67
N ASP A 194 -3.36 -13.80 -10.40
CA ASP A 194 -2.88 -13.80 -11.79
C ASP A 194 -3.88 -13.08 -12.72
N GLU A 195 -5.16 -13.46 -12.68
CA GLU A 195 -6.20 -12.79 -13.46
C GLU A 195 -6.34 -11.30 -13.10
N LYS A 196 -6.22 -10.98 -11.81
CA LYS A 196 -6.20 -9.60 -11.32
C LYS A 196 -5.02 -8.82 -11.89
N LEU A 197 -3.81 -9.39 -11.87
CA LEU A 197 -2.61 -8.79 -12.46
C LEU A 197 -2.82 -8.49 -13.94
N LEU A 198 -3.28 -9.48 -14.72
CA LEU A 198 -3.53 -9.31 -16.16
C LEU A 198 -4.61 -8.26 -16.43
N ALA A 199 -5.68 -8.23 -15.62
CA ALA A 199 -6.72 -7.20 -15.73
C ALA A 199 -6.15 -5.79 -15.47
N LEU A 200 -5.32 -5.63 -14.44
CA LEU A 200 -4.66 -4.37 -14.11
C LEU A 200 -3.68 -3.93 -15.20
N CYS A 201 -2.89 -4.85 -15.77
CA CYS A 201 -2.02 -4.57 -16.91
C CYS A 201 -2.81 -4.04 -18.11
N ARG A 202 -3.95 -4.67 -18.44
CA ARG A 202 -4.84 -4.22 -19.53
C ARG A 202 -5.43 -2.85 -19.22
N GLN A 203 -5.88 -2.61 -17.99
CA GLN A 203 -6.41 -1.32 -17.55
C GLN A 203 -5.37 -0.21 -17.68
N ALA A 204 -4.15 -0.44 -17.19
CA ALA A 204 -3.05 0.51 -17.28
C ALA A 204 -2.68 0.84 -18.74
N LEU A 205 -2.76 -0.12 -19.67
CA LEU A 205 -2.46 0.12 -21.08
C LEU A 205 -3.58 0.85 -21.84
N ARG A 206 -4.85 0.61 -21.50
CA ARG A 206 -6.01 1.18 -22.22
C ARG A 206 -6.49 2.51 -21.62
N GLY A 207 -6.13 2.80 -20.37
CA GLY A 207 -6.81 3.81 -19.57
C GLY A 207 -8.18 3.33 -19.09
N THR A 208 -8.78 4.04 -18.13
CA THR A 208 -10.15 3.76 -17.65
C THR A 208 -11.15 4.13 -18.75
N GLY A 209 -11.32 3.25 -19.72
CA GLY A 209 -12.31 3.39 -20.77
C GLY A 209 -13.72 3.40 -20.19
N LYS A 210 -14.24 4.57 -19.81
CA LYS A 210 -15.61 4.90 -20.16
C LYS A 210 -15.59 5.07 -21.68
N GLY A 211 -16.09 4.06 -22.39
CA GLY A 211 -16.29 4.16 -23.82
C GLY A 211 -17.18 5.37 -24.12
N THR A 212 -16.61 6.40 -24.74
CA THR A 212 -17.39 7.37 -25.48
C THR A 212 -17.86 6.64 -26.73
N THR A 213 -19.07 6.08 -26.67
CA THR A 213 -19.83 5.79 -27.88
C THR A 213 -20.13 7.12 -28.55
N ALA A 214 -19.47 7.36 -29.68
CA ALA A 214 -19.94 8.30 -30.70
C ALA A 214 -20.94 7.59 -31.60
#